data_AF-A0A924YXV1-F1
#
_entry.id   AF-A0A924YXV1-F1
#
_cell.length_a   1.000
_cell.length_b   1.000
_cell.length_c   1.000
_cell.angle_alpha   90.00
_cell.angle_beta   90.00
_cell.angle_gamma   90.00
#
_symmetry.space_group_name_H-M   'P 1'
#
loop_
_entity.id
_entity.type
_entity.pdbx_description
1 polymer ?
#
loop_
_entity_poly.entity_id
_entity_poly.type
_entity_poly.pdbx_seq_one_letter_code
_entity_poly.pdbx_strand_id
1 'polypeptide(L)'
;LTNPGSCLATAAAITAVGRYTNTANVKGKASSICFDGQAEINGFTTVLPPNAPACIDIANGNADGTGVLAPPNSYHTGGVHCLMVDGAVRFVNNSINTGNLGVGTSLGAPSPYGVWGALGTRNGKEPVSNF
;
A
#
# COMPACT_ATOMS: atom_id res chain seq x y z
N LEU A 1 -3.99 -7.17 9.66
CA LEU A 1 -2.66 -6.66 10.09
C LEU A 1 -2.82 -5.69 11.24
N THR A 2 -2.28 -6.02 12.41
CA THR A 2 -2.34 -5.18 13.62
C THR A 2 -1.25 -4.10 13.64
N ASN A 3 -0.25 -4.20 12.77
CA ASN A 3 0.87 -3.27 12.64
C ASN A 3 1.39 -3.29 11.18
N PRO A 4 0.98 -2.33 10.33
CA PRO A 4 1.49 -2.20 8.95
C PRO A 4 3.00 -2.02 8.83
N GLY A 5 3.67 -1.44 9.84
CA GLY A 5 5.13 -1.27 9.88
C GLY A 5 5.90 -2.60 9.85
N SER A 6 5.27 -3.71 10.26
CA SER A 6 5.87 -5.05 10.12
C SER A 6 6.14 -5.43 8.66
N CYS A 7 5.36 -4.92 7.71
CA CYS A 7 5.60 -5.13 6.29
C CYS A 7 6.94 -4.54 5.84
N LEU A 8 7.25 -3.30 6.25
CA LEU A 8 8.50 -2.63 5.94
C LEU A 8 9.70 -3.42 6.50
N ALA A 9 9.59 -3.91 7.73
CA ALA A 9 10.63 -4.71 8.38
C ALA A 9 10.86 -6.05 7.65
N THR A 10 9.79 -6.77 7.32
CA THR A 10 9.87 -8.04 6.59
C THR A 10 10.50 -7.85 5.21
N ALA A 11 10.04 -6.85 4.45
CA ALA A 11 10.56 -6.59 3.12
C ALA A 11 12.03 -6.15 3.15
N ALA A 12 12.45 -5.35 4.14
CA ALA A 12 13.84 -4.94 4.30
C ALA A 12 14.79 -6.15 4.46
N ALA A 13 14.33 -7.23 5.11
CA ALA A 13 15.12 -8.45 5.28
C ALA A 13 15.31 -9.24 3.97
N ILE A 14 14.45 -9.03 2.97
CA ILE A 14 14.44 -9.78 1.71
C ILE A 14 14.61 -8.87 0.48
N THR A 15 15.09 -7.63 0.65
CA THR A 15 15.29 -6.67 -0.46
C THR A 15 16.75 -6.28 -0.57
N ALA A 16 17.29 -6.33 -1.79
CA ALA A 16 18.60 -5.78 -2.12
C ALA A 16 18.56 -5.13 -3.51
N VAL A 17 19.22 -3.97 -3.65
CA VAL A 17 19.33 -3.24 -4.93
C VAL A 17 17.96 -3.03 -5.61
N GLY A 18 16.95 -2.67 -4.79
CA GLY A 18 15.58 -2.39 -5.27
C GLY A 18 14.81 -3.61 -5.77
N ARG A 19 15.25 -4.84 -5.44
CA ARG A 19 14.59 -6.09 -5.83
C ARG A 19 14.48 -7.04 -4.64
N TYR A 20 13.44 -7.87 -4.66
CA TYR A 20 13.34 -8.96 -3.69
C TYR A 20 14.37 -10.05 -4.00
N THR A 21 15.13 -10.45 -2.99
CA THR A 21 16.21 -11.45 -3.09
C THR A 21 15.75 -12.86 -2.73
N ASN A 22 14.66 -12.98 -1.97
CA ASN A 22 14.09 -14.27 -1.55
C ASN A 22 12.76 -14.53 -2.27
N THR A 23 12.82 -15.25 -3.38
CA THR A 23 11.63 -15.55 -4.21
C THR A 23 10.67 -16.54 -3.55
N ALA A 24 11.10 -17.33 -2.56
CA ALA A 24 10.22 -18.25 -1.83
C ALA A 24 9.16 -17.52 -0.98
N ASN A 25 9.38 -16.23 -0.70
CA ASN A 25 8.48 -15.39 0.09
C ASN A 25 7.78 -14.31 -0.75
N VAL A 26 7.86 -14.40 -2.09
CA VAL A 26 7.32 -13.40 -3.01
C VAL A 26 6.34 -14.07 -3.97
N LYS A 27 5.08 -13.64 -3.95
CA LYS A 27 4.03 -14.21 -4.83
C LYS A 27 4.22 -13.86 -6.30
N GLY A 28 4.61 -12.61 -6.60
CA GLY A 28 4.89 -12.15 -7.97
C GLY A 28 3.70 -12.24 -8.94
N LYS A 29 2.46 -12.17 -8.45
CA LYS A 29 1.25 -12.45 -9.24
C LYS A 29 0.60 -11.25 -9.94
N ALA A 30 0.96 -10.02 -9.53
CA ALA A 30 0.32 -8.78 -9.98
C ALA A 30 0.22 -8.65 -11.52
N SER A 31 1.26 -9.09 -12.25
CA SER A 31 1.28 -8.99 -13.72
C SER A 31 0.84 -10.26 -14.47
N SER A 32 0.80 -11.42 -13.82
CA SER A 32 0.57 -12.70 -14.51
C SER A 32 -0.90 -13.11 -14.60
N ILE A 33 -1.74 -12.60 -13.69
CA ILE A 33 -3.15 -13.02 -13.53
C ILE A 33 -4.08 -11.85 -13.24
N CYS A 34 -3.85 -10.69 -13.88
CA CYS A 34 -4.65 -9.48 -13.67
C CYS A 34 -6.17 -9.69 -13.85
N PHE A 35 -6.58 -10.62 -14.71
CA PHE A 35 -7.99 -10.91 -14.96
C PHE A 35 -8.72 -11.66 -13.83
N ASP A 36 -8.01 -12.15 -12.81
CA ASP A 36 -8.61 -12.85 -11.64
C ASP A 36 -9.39 -11.88 -10.72
N GLY A 37 -9.12 -10.57 -10.81
CA GLY A 37 -9.87 -9.56 -10.06
C GLY A 37 -9.60 -9.52 -8.55
N GLN A 38 -8.72 -10.38 -8.02
CA GLN A 38 -8.39 -10.41 -6.60
C GLN A 38 -7.69 -9.11 -6.16
N ALA A 39 -8.02 -8.62 -4.97
CA ALA A 39 -7.51 -7.35 -4.44
C ALA A 39 -5.98 -7.33 -4.29
N GLU A 40 -5.36 -8.48 -4.05
CA GLU A 40 -3.90 -8.65 -4.04
C GLU A 40 -3.21 -8.36 -5.37
N ILE A 41 -3.94 -8.48 -6.47
CA ILE A 41 -3.42 -8.40 -7.83
C ILE A 41 -3.74 -7.02 -8.42
N ASN A 42 -5.00 -6.59 -8.24
CA ASN A 42 -5.56 -5.42 -8.94
C ASN A 42 -5.85 -4.23 -8.04
N GLY A 43 -5.78 -4.41 -6.72
CA GLY A 43 -6.05 -3.37 -5.75
C GLY A 43 -4.80 -2.66 -5.27
N PHE A 44 -5.01 -1.53 -4.60
CA PHE A 44 -3.99 -0.89 -3.79
C PHE A 44 -4.58 -0.34 -2.48
N THR A 45 -3.74 -0.08 -1.50
CA THR A 45 -4.09 0.51 -0.21
C THR A 45 -3.34 1.81 0.03
N THR A 46 -3.98 2.75 0.71
CA THR A 46 -3.38 4.04 1.07
C THR A 46 -2.85 4.03 2.52
N VAL A 47 -2.08 3.00 2.86
CA VAL A 47 -1.54 2.78 4.22
C VAL A 47 -0.04 3.05 4.25
N LEU A 48 0.73 2.24 3.51
CA LEU A 48 2.16 2.47 3.30
C LEU A 48 2.36 3.53 2.21
N PRO A 49 3.49 4.27 2.24
CA PRO A 49 3.74 5.30 1.25
C PRO A 49 3.84 4.71 -0.16
N PRO A 50 3.66 5.52 -1.21
CA PRO A 50 3.91 5.08 -2.58
C PRO A 50 5.29 4.44 -2.72
N ASN A 51 5.38 3.43 -3.59
CA ASN A 51 6.60 2.65 -3.84
C ASN A 51 7.16 1.87 -2.65
N ALA A 52 6.46 1.82 -1.52
CA ALA A 52 6.77 0.89 -0.44
C ALA A 52 6.53 -0.57 -0.85
N PRO A 53 7.10 -1.55 -0.14
CA PRO A 53 6.81 -2.96 -0.37
C PRO A 53 5.34 -3.29 -0.14
N ALA A 54 4.86 -4.30 -0.87
CA ALA A 54 3.57 -4.93 -0.63
C ALA A 54 3.74 -6.17 0.24
N CYS A 55 2.84 -6.38 1.19
CA CYS A 55 2.84 -7.53 2.08
C CYS A 55 1.45 -8.10 2.28
N ILE A 56 1.42 -9.35 2.73
CA ILE A 56 0.20 -10.07 3.02
C ILE A 56 0.38 -10.97 4.23
N ASP A 57 -0.73 -11.34 4.85
CA ASP A 57 -0.83 -12.16 6.06
C ASP A 57 -0.67 -13.68 5.85
N ILE A 58 -0.36 -14.13 4.64
CA ILE A 58 -0.23 -15.55 4.30
C ILE A 58 0.99 -15.84 3.42
N ALA A 59 1.53 -17.06 3.54
CA ALA A 59 2.73 -17.51 2.82
C ALA A 59 2.45 -18.53 1.70
N ASN A 60 1.21 -18.62 1.21
CA ASN A 60 0.87 -19.48 0.07
C ASN A 60 1.16 -18.78 -1.28
N GLY A 61 1.00 -19.50 -2.39
CA GLY A 61 1.17 -18.95 -3.74
C GLY A 61 -0.09 -18.36 -4.38
N ASN A 62 -1.25 -18.44 -3.71
CA ASN A 62 -2.54 -17.97 -4.20
C ASN A 62 -2.77 -16.52 -3.77
N ALA A 63 -3.71 -15.80 -4.39
CA ALA A 63 -4.05 -14.43 -4.00
C ALA A 63 -5.37 -14.36 -3.20
N ASP A 64 -5.42 -15.11 -2.09
CA ASP A 64 -6.60 -15.32 -1.23
C ASP A 64 -6.44 -14.88 0.25
N GLY A 65 -5.46 -14.04 0.56
CA GLY A 65 -5.19 -13.57 1.91
C GLY A 65 -6.20 -12.55 2.41
N THR A 66 -6.40 -12.53 3.73
CA THR A 66 -7.44 -11.71 4.37
C THR A 66 -6.98 -10.29 4.67
N GLY A 67 -5.67 -10.06 4.71
CA GLY A 67 -5.05 -8.79 5.04
C GLY A 67 -3.97 -8.43 4.05
N VAL A 68 -4.28 -7.53 3.12
CA VAL A 68 -3.37 -7.06 2.07
C VAL A 68 -2.91 -5.64 2.35
N LEU A 69 -1.60 -5.41 2.26
CA LEU A 69 -1.00 -4.08 2.15
C LEU A 69 -0.31 -4.01 0.80
N ALA A 70 -0.93 -3.31 -0.15
CA ALA A 70 -0.41 -3.14 -1.50
C ALA A 70 -0.37 -1.65 -1.80
N PRO A 71 0.66 -0.90 -1.40
CA PRO A 71 0.77 0.51 -1.77
C PRO A 71 0.86 0.64 -3.30
N PRO A 72 0.40 1.75 -3.89
CA PRO A 72 0.60 1.98 -5.31
C PRO A 72 2.10 2.08 -5.60
N ASN A 73 2.52 1.36 -6.63
CA ASN A 73 3.92 1.30 -7.05
C ASN A 73 4.05 1.77 -8.50
N SER A 74 5.04 2.63 -8.74
CA SER A 74 5.49 3.02 -10.06
C SER A 74 7.00 3.20 -10.04
N TYR A 75 7.69 2.81 -11.11
CA TYR A 75 9.15 3.03 -11.19
C TYR A 75 9.52 4.51 -11.41
N HIS A 76 8.58 5.44 -11.32
CA HIS A 76 8.86 6.88 -11.36
C HIS A 76 9.63 7.32 -10.12
N THR A 77 10.55 8.25 -10.32
CA THR A 77 11.36 8.79 -9.22
C THR A 77 10.47 9.57 -8.26
N GLY A 78 10.48 9.19 -7.00
CA GLY A 78 9.91 9.97 -5.90
C GLY A 78 8.40 9.87 -5.70
N GLY A 79 7.65 9.10 -6.49
CA GLY A 79 6.20 9.04 -6.29
C GLY A 79 5.42 8.21 -7.31
N VAL A 80 4.11 8.45 -7.33
CA VAL A 80 3.13 7.85 -8.26
C VAL A 80 2.17 8.93 -8.76
N HIS A 81 1.59 8.73 -9.95
CA HIS A 81 0.45 9.50 -10.40
C HIS A 81 -0.85 8.79 -10.00
N CYS A 82 -1.72 9.48 -9.26
CA CYS A 82 -3.02 8.99 -8.85
C CYS A 82 -4.13 9.71 -9.60
N LEU A 83 -5.06 8.94 -10.19
CA LEU A 83 -6.31 9.47 -10.72
C LEU A 83 -7.30 9.65 -9.56
N MET A 84 -7.85 10.85 -9.46
CA MET A 84 -8.86 11.22 -8.48
C MET A 84 -10.26 11.00 -9.07
N VAL A 85 -11.28 10.86 -8.22
CA VAL A 85 -12.67 10.59 -8.65
C VAL A 85 -13.26 11.75 -9.48
N ASP A 86 -12.75 12.96 -9.31
CA ASP A 86 -13.11 14.15 -10.11
C ASP A 86 -12.43 14.19 -11.50
N GLY A 87 -11.63 13.18 -11.84
CA GLY A 87 -10.90 13.07 -13.10
C GLY A 87 -9.54 13.76 -13.10
N ALA A 88 -9.15 14.47 -12.03
CA ALA A 88 -7.83 15.06 -11.93
C ALA A 88 -6.75 14.00 -11.71
N VAL A 89 -5.57 14.20 -12.29
CA VAL A 89 -4.39 13.38 -11.98
C VAL A 89 -3.46 14.19 -11.09
N ARG A 90 -3.06 13.61 -9.95
CA ARG A 90 -2.15 14.23 -9.00
C ARG A 90 -0.92 13.39 -8.79
N PHE A 91 0.23 14.03 -8.66
CA PHE A 91 1.46 13.34 -8.27
C PHE A 91 1.51 13.25 -6.75
N VAL A 92 1.68 12.04 -6.23
CA VAL A 92 1.78 11.74 -4.80
C VAL A 92 3.19 11.28 -4.48
N ASN A 93 3.89 12.01 -3.61
CA ASN A 93 5.27 11.73 -3.25
C ASN A 93 5.37 10.51 -2.31
N ASN A 94 6.46 9.74 -2.42
CA ASN A 94 6.84 8.70 -1.47
C ASN A 94 6.95 9.23 -0.01
N SER A 95 7.18 10.53 0.17
CA SER A 95 7.26 11.18 1.47
C SER A 95 5.91 11.65 2.02
N ILE A 96 4.79 11.30 1.39
CA ILE A 96 3.45 11.64 1.90
C ILE A 96 3.29 11.14 3.35
N ASN A 97 2.60 11.93 4.18
CA ASN A 97 2.41 11.59 5.57
C ASN A 97 1.55 10.32 5.71
N THR A 98 2.16 9.25 6.23
CA THR A 98 1.51 7.95 6.49
C THR A 98 1.20 7.71 7.97
N GLY A 99 1.21 8.77 8.79
CA GLY A 99 0.88 8.70 10.21
C GLY A 99 1.63 7.63 11.00
N ASN A 100 0.91 6.89 11.86
CA ASN A 100 1.47 5.85 12.72
C ASN A 100 1.26 4.46 12.09
N LEU A 101 2.32 3.92 11.49
CA LEU A 101 2.32 2.57 10.91
C LEU A 101 2.44 1.45 11.96
N GLY A 102 2.67 1.78 13.23
CA GLY A 102 2.78 0.80 14.32
C GLY A 102 1.44 0.30 14.85
N VAL A 103 0.32 0.85 14.38
CA VAL A 103 -1.03 0.54 14.86
C VAL A 103 -1.95 0.13 13.72
N GLY A 104 -2.93 -0.72 14.05
CA GLY A 104 -4.02 -1.06 13.14
C GLY A 104 -5.12 0.01 13.15
N THR A 105 -5.99 -0.03 12.14
CA THR A 105 -7.19 0.81 12.08
C THR A 105 -8.28 0.28 13.02
N SER A 106 -9.12 1.17 13.55
CA SER A 106 -10.31 0.82 14.32
C SER A 106 -11.58 1.30 13.61
N LEU A 107 -12.69 0.59 13.80
CA LEU A 107 -13.96 0.95 13.19
C LEU A 107 -14.51 2.23 13.85
N GLY A 108 -14.89 3.21 13.04
CA GLY A 108 -15.53 4.45 13.50
C GLY A 108 -14.58 5.55 13.98
N ALA A 109 -13.26 5.29 14.03
CA ALA A 109 -12.25 6.31 14.31
C ALA A 109 -11.63 6.87 13.01
N PRO A 110 -10.99 8.05 13.07
CA PRO A 110 -10.13 8.54 11.98
C PRO A 110 -9.01 7.54 11.64
N SER A 111 -8.57 7.57 10.38
CA SER A 111 -7.46 6.72 9.94
C SER A 111 -6.16 7.12 10.66
N PRO A 112 -5.39 6.17 11.24
CA PRO A 112 -4.12 6.50 11.87
C PRO A 112 -2.99 6.73 10.86
N TYR A 113 -3.23 6.53 9.56
CA TYR A 113 -2.21 6.56 8.51
C TYR A 113 -2.06 7.93 7.86
N GLY A 114 -2.34 8.99 8.62
CA GLY A 114 -2.08 10.36 8.20
C GLY A 114 -2.91 10.80 7.00
N VAL A 115 -2.39 11.81 6.28
CA VAL A 115 -3.02 12.35 5.06
C VAL A 115 -3.26 11.26 4.03
N TRP A 116 -2.32 10.33 3.88
CA TRP A 116 -2.44 9.24 2.93
C TRP A 116 -3.59 8.29 3.28
N GLY A 117 -3.69 7.89 4.55
CA GLY A 117 -4.81 7.11 5.07
C GLY A 117 -6.16 7.80 4.94
N ALA A 118 -6.18 9.11 5.21
CA ALA A 118 -7.38 9.93 5.10
C ALA A 118 -7.92 9.97 3.66
N LEU A 119 -7.05 10.10 2.66
CA LEU A 119 -7.43 10.11 1.24
C LEU A 119 -8.15 8.83 0.77
N GLY A 120 -7.79 7.67 1.33
CA GLY A 120 -8.47 6.41 1.02
C GLY A 120 -9.72 6.13 1.84
N THR A 121 -10.07 6.97 2.80
CA THR A 121 -11.18 6.72 3.72
C THR A 121 -12.42 7.53 3.34
N ARG A 122 -13.58 6.87 3.20
CA ARG A 122 -14.87 7.53 2.89
C ARG A 122 -15.26 8.62 3.91
N ASN A 123 -14.83 8.47 5.17
CA ASN A 123 -15.12 9.41 6.25
C ASN A 123 -14.02 10.49 6.43
N GLY A 124 -13.14 10.68 5.43
CA GLY A 124 -12.02 11.62 5.44
C GLY A 124 -12.45 13.09 5.39
N LYS A 125 -13.11 13.57 6.45
CA LYS A 125 -13.49 14.98 6.66
C LYS A 125 -12.32 15.86 7.12
N GLU A 126 -11.09 15.37 7.05
CA GLU A 126 -9.89 16.14 7.39
C GLU A 126 -9.57 17.09 6.24
N PRO A 127 -9.23 18.36 6.51
CA PRO A 127 -8.90 19.31 5.45
C PRO A 127 -7.62 18.85 4.73
N VAL A 128 -7.80 18.22 3.57
CA VAL A 128 -6.72 17.86 2.63
C VAL A 128 -6.31 19.09 1.82
N SER A 129 -5.83 20.14 2.50
CA SER A 129 -5.30 21.31 1.80
C SER A 129 -3.87 21.03 1.35
N ASN A 130 -3.75 20.53 0.12
CA ASN A 130 -2.52 20.21 -0.62
C ASN A 130 -1.67 19.08 -0.04
N PHE A 131 -1.52 18.02 -0.85
CA PHE A 131 -0.67 16.86 -0.61
C PHE A 131 0.15 16.57 -1.88
#